data_AF-A0A5C8WSB0-F1
#
_entry.id   AF-A0A5C8WSB0-F1
#
_cell.length_a   1.000
_cell.length_b   1.000
_cell.length_c   1.000
_cell.angle_alpha   90.00
_cell.angle_beta   90.00
_cell.angle_gamma   90.00
#
_symmetry.space_group_name_H-M   'P 1'
#
loop_
_entity.id
_entity.type
_entity.pdbx_description
1 polymer ?
#
loop_
_entity_poly.entity_id
_entity_poly.type
_entity_poly.pdbx_seq_one_letter_code
_entity_poly.pdbx_strand_id
1 'polypeptide(L)' 'MVLADLDKRAELTVWPSNRPAHTARGQTFSTLREALAAAAESIEADDAQPWIITEDGDILSPRWIRANADPYQLQ' A
#
# COMPACT_ATOMS: atom_id res chain seq x y z
N MET A 1 5.01 4.57 -12.87
CA MET A 1 3.76 5.12 -12.34
C MET A 1 3.47 6.42 -13.08
N VAL A 2 2.42 6.45 -13.88
CA VAL A 2 1.92 7.70 -14.46
C VAL A 2 0.96 8.32 -13.46
N LEU A 3 0.84 9.65 -13.39
CA LEU A 3 -0.09 10.33 -12.48
C LEU A 3 -1.53 9.81 -12.62
N ALA A 4 -1.91 9.38 -13.84
CA ALA A 4 -3.20 8.78 -14.15
C ALA A 4 -3.46 7.44 -13.44
N ASP A 5 -2.42 6.74 -12.96
CA ASP A 5 -2.59 5.48 -12.23
C ASP A 5 -3.01 5.72 -10.77
N LEU A 6 -2.78 6.93 -10.23
CA LEU A 6 -3.12 7.25 -8.84
C LEU A 6 -4.62 7.23 -8.55
N ASP A 7 -5.44 7.52 -9.56
CA ASP A 7 -6.90 7.59 -9.44
C ASP A 7 -7.59 6.27 -9.83
N LYS A 8 -6.81 5.23 -10.18
CA LYS A 8 -7.31 3.87 -10.45
C LYS A 8 -7.43 3.08 -9.17
N ARG A 9 -8.26 2.04 -9.19
CA ARG A 9 -8.42 1.15 -8.03
C ARG A 9 -7.13 0.41 -7.68
N ALA A 10 -7.03 0.06 -6.41
CA ALA A 10 -5.91 -0.71 -5.91
C ALA A 10 -6.34 -1.57 -4.72
N GLU A 11 -5.69 -2.71 -4.56
CA GLU A 11 -5.87 -3.60 -3.42
C GLU A 11 -4.63 -3.55 -2.55
N LEU A 12 -4.81 -3.24 -1.26
CA LEU A 12 -3.77 -3.26 -0.24
C LEU A 12 -3.89 -4.55 0.57
N THR A 13 -2.81 -5.29 0.68
CA THR A 13 -2.67 -6.42 1.59
C THR A 13 -1.61 -6.12 2.63
N VAL A 14 -1.99 -6.10 3.91
CA VAL A 14 -1.08 -5.82 5.03
C VAL A 14 -0.75 -7.10 5.78
N TRP A 15 0.54 -7.39 5.92
CA TRP A 15 1.05 -8.50 6.72
C TRP A 15 1.65 -7.97 8.03
N PRO A 16 1.15 -8.39 9.20
CA PRO A 16 1.77 -8.02 10.47
C PRO A 16 3.15 -8.69 10.60
N SER A 17 4.13 -7.96 11.12
CA SER A 17 5.50 -8.45 11.31
C SER A 17 5.76 -9.04 12.70
N ASN A 18 4.86 -8.83 13.65
CA ASN A 18 5.01 -9.27 15.04
C ASN A 18 4.13 -10.51 15.35
N ARG A 19 4.78 -11.62 15.74
CA ARG A 19 4.20 -12.96 16.09
C ARG A 19 3.78 -13.80 14.87
N PRO A 20 3.51 -15.14 14.99
CA PRO A 20 3.35 -15.95 13.79
C PRO A 20 2.13 -15.43 13.02
N ALA A 21 2.43 -14.81 11.88
CA ALA A 21 1.49 -14.04 11.09
C ALA A 21 0.51 -15.03 10.46
N HIS A 22 -0.66 -15.20 11.08
CA HIS A 22 -1.60 -16.22 10.62
C HIS A 22 -2.59 -15.70 9.57
N THR A 23 -2.70 -14.38 9.36
CA THR A 23 -3.62 -13.85 8.34
C THR A 23 -3.21 -12.45 7.86
N ALA A 24 -3.06 -12.31 6.55
CA ALA A 24 -2.96 -11.00 5.91
C ALA A 24 -4.31 -10.30 5.91
N ARG A 25 -4.32 -8.98 6.05
CA ARG A 25 -5.54 -8.16 5.93
C ARG A 25 -5.57 -7.50 4.56
N GLY A 26 -6.51 -7.91 3.72
CA GLY A 26 -6.77 -7.29 2.42
C GLY A 26 -7.84 -6.20 2.52
N GLN A 27 -7.63 -5.06 1.86
CA GLN A 27 -8.60 -3.99 1.69
C GLN A 27 -8.50 -3.40 0.28
N THR A 28 -9.63 -3.31 -0.41
CA THR A 28 -9.72 -2.65 -1.71
C THR A 28 -10.02 -1.16 -1.54
N PHE A 29 -9.34 -0.34 -2.31
CA PHE A 29 -9.51 1.11 -2.35
C PHE A 29 -9.99 1.56 -3.72
N SER A 30 -10.70 2.70 -3.73
CA SER A 30 -11.22 3.28 -4.98
C SER A 30 -10.09 3.94 -5.77
N THR A 31 -9.02 4.36 -5.08
CA THR A 31 -7.85 4.97 -5.70
C THR A 31 -6.55 4.39 -5.14
N LEU A 32 -5.51 4.38 -5.96
CA LEU A 32 -4.16 3.98 -5.57
C LEU A 32 -3.54 4.99 -4.60
N ARG A 33 -3.94 6.26 -4.67
CA ARG A 33 -3.57 7.28 -3.67
C ARG A 33 -4.04 6.90 -2.27
N GLU A 34 -5.29 6.47 -2.11
CA GLU A 34 -5.82 6.01 -0.82
C GLU A 34 -5.10 4.75 -0.32
N ALA A 35 -4.85 3.79 -1.22
CA ALA A 35 -4.11 2.58 -0.87
C ALA A 35 -2.68 2.88 -0.39
N LEU A 36 -2.00 3.83 -1.04
CA LEU A 36 -0.66 4.27 -0.64
C LEU A 36 -0.64 4.96 0.71
N ALA A 37 -1.62 5.83 0.99
CA ALA A 37 -1.74 6.48 2.30
C ALA A 37 -1.94 5.44 3.41
N ALA A 38 -2.89 4.51 3.24
CA ALA A 38 -3.13 3.44 4.21
C ALA A 38 -1.92 2.50 4.39
N ALA A 39 -1.17 2.24 3.32
CA ALA A 39 0.04 1.44 3.37
C ALA A 39 1.16 2.14 4.16
N ALA A 40 1.34 3.44 3.95
CA ALA A 40 2.31 4.25 4.69
C ALA A 40 1.97 4.26 6.20
N GLU A 41 0.70 4.49 6.56
CA GLU A 41 0.24 4.42 7.94
C GLU A 41 0.51 3.04 8.59
N SER A 42 0.28 1.96 7.84
CA SER A 42 0.50 0.59 8.33
C SER A 42 1.97 0.29 8.63
N ILE A 43 2.89 0.86 7.85
CA ILE A 43 4.34 0.73 8.07
C ILE A 43 4.75 1.43 9.37
N GLU A 44 4.25 2.63 9.60
CA GLU A 44 4.59 3.43 10.79
C GLU A 44 4.00 2.82 12.07
N ALA A 45 2.81 2.22 12.00
CA ALA A 45 2.09 1.75 13.18
C ALA A 45 2.60 0.43 13.78
N ASP A 46 3.03 -0.54 12.95
CA ASP A 46 3.28 -1.92 13.43
C ASP A 46 4.42 -2.63 12.66
N ASP A 47 5.32 -1.87 12.02
CA ASP A 47 6.35 -2.39 11.09
C ASP A 47 5.77 -3.40 10.09
N ALA A 48 4.53 -3.18 9.66
CA ALA A 48 3.82 -4.11 8.83
C ALA A 48 4.45 -4.16 7.43
N GLN A 49 4.21 -5.24 6.71
CA GLN A 49 4.62 -5.40 5.32
C GLN A 49 3.41 -5.22 4.40
N PRO A 50 3.10 -4.00 3.96
CA PRO A 50 2.03 -3.74 3.00
C PRO A 50 2.47 -4.05 1.57
N TRP A 51 1.58 -4.66 0.82
CA TRP A 51 1.71 -4.92 -0.61
C TRP A 51 0.50 -4.32 -1.32
N ILE A 52 0.71 -3.56 -2.38
CA ILE A 52 -0.38 -3.03 -3.18
C ILE A 52 -0.38 -3.71 -4.55
N ILE A 53 -1.54 -4.14 -5.01
CA ILE A 53 -1.78 -4.56 -6.39
C ILE A 53 -2.63 -3.48 -7.05
N THR A 54 -2.14 -2.89 -8.14
CA THR A 54 -2.88 -1.87 -8.90
C THR A 54 -3.90 -2.53 -9.83
N GLU A 55 -4.87 -1.77 -10.33
CA GLU A 55 -5.84 -2.25 -11.33
C GLU A 55 -5.18 -2.78 -12.61
N ASP A 56 -4.02 -2.22 -13.00
CA ASP A 56 -3.25 -2.70 -14.16
C ASP A 56 -2.43 -3.97 -13.86
N GLY A 57 -2.45 -4.45 -12.60
CA GLY A 57 -1.76 -5.65 -12.15
C GLY A 57 -0.32 -5.42 -11.68
N ASP A 58 0.11 -4.16 -11.51
CA ASP A 58 1.42 -3.87 -10.94
C ASP A 58 1.45 -4.19 -9.45
N ILE A 59 2.57 -4.72 -8.98
CA ILE A 59 2.78 -5.07 -7.57
C ILE A 59 3.76 -4.08 -6.95
N LEU A 60 3.30 -3.30 -5.99
CA LEU A 60 4.11 -2.38 -5.20
C LEU A 60 4.51 -3.04 -3.88
N SER A 61 5.82 -3.26 -3.72
CA SER A 61 6.39 -3.87 -2.52
C SER A 61 6.49 -2.90 -1.34
N PRO A 62 6.59 -3.39 -0.09
CA PRO A 62 6.77 -2.54 1.09
C PRO A 62 7.93 -1.55 0.95
N ARG A 63 9.04 -1.98 0.33
CA ARG A 63 10.23 -1.13 0.12
C ARG A 63 9.96 -0.01 -0.88
N TRP A 64 9.20 -0.30 -1.94
CA TRP A 64 8.82 0.71 -2.93
C TRP A 64 7.89 1.75 -2.28
N ILE A 65 6.91 1.27 -1.51
CA ILE A 65 5.95 2.12 -0.79
C ILE A 65 6.70 3.04 0.17
N ARG A 66 7.63 2.54 1.00
CA ARG A 66 8.45 3.39 1.90
C ARG A 66 9.22 4.49 1.16
N ALA A 67 9.63 4.23 -0.08
CA ALA A 67 10.42 5.19 -0.86
C ALA A 67 9.57 6.22 -1.62
N ASN A 68 8.26 5.97 -1.82
CA ASN A 68 7.42 6.77 -2.73
C ASN A 68 6.07 7.19 -2.16
N ALA A 69 5.61 6.61 -1.05
CA ALA A 69 4.32 6.91 -0.42
C ALA A 69 4.39 8.08 0.57
N ASP A 70 5.43 8.91 0.48
CA ASP A 70 5.55 10.10 1.31
C ASP A 70 4.30 10.99 1.07
N PRO A 71 3.53 11.30 2.12
CA PRO A 71 2.28 12.04 1.98
C PRO A 71 2.46 13.42 1.34
N TYR A 72 3.67 14.00 1.37
CA TYR A 72 3.97 15.26 0.67
C TYR A 72 4.13 15.11 -0.86
N GLN A 73 4.38 13.89 -1.36
CA GLN A 73 4.49 13.58 -2.78
C GLN A 73 3.17 13.12 -3.41
N LEU A 74 2.15 12.85 -2.58
CA LEU A 74 0.84 12.35 -3.00
C LEU A 74 -0.24 13.46 -3.10
N GLN A 75 0.10 14.71 -2.78
CA GLN A 75 -0.80 15.88 -2.86
C GLN A 75 -1.05 16.33 -4.31
#